data_AF-A0A660T5N7-F1
#
_entry.id   AF-A0A660T5N7-F1
#
_cell.length_a   1.000
_cell.length_b   1.000
_cell.length_c   1.000
_cell.angle_alpha   90.00
_cell.angle_beta   90.00
_cell.angle_gamma   90.00
#
_symmetry.space_group_name_H-M   'P 1'
#
loop_
_entity.id
_entity.type
_entity.pdbx_description
1 polymer ?
#
loop_
_entity_poly.entity_id
_entity_poly.type
_entity_poly.pdbx_seq_one_letter_code
_entity_poly.pdbx_strand_id
1 'polypeptide(L)'
;GIGADADAILIPEIPVDFNVVYEHMKTRYMRRIKESDVNAGTYSIVVAEGIKDITGDYITDDSAGVDSFGHKKLAGAGKYVRKQLETRLKKDEDIKQFMKDEWMYVPGLYESPEVREVVPGHLVRSGSSSAFDVNFGKEAGGGAVMLLLNGYSGVTVFNVHAGEIRYIPTKRAIEQRHVDLEMVSFYEELGTCFGREPVPFKPEFYEKKGIVDRYL
;
A
#
# COMPACT_ATOMS: atom_id res chain seq x y z
N GLY A 1 4.26 -0.68 -1.19
CA GLY A 1 4.07 -1.88 -0.35
C GLY A 1 5.02 -2.96 -0.80
N ILE A 2 4.64 -3.74 -1.82
CA ILE A 2 5.40 -4.90 -2.30
C ILE A 2 6.85 -4.55 -2.69
N GLY A 3 7.07 -3.54 -3.54
CA GLY A 3 8.43 -3.16 -3.95
C GLY A 3 9.33 -2.65 -2.82
N ALA A 4 8.78 -2.34 -1.65
CA ALA A 4 9.52 -1.94 -0.45
C ALA A 4 9.60 -3.06 0.60
N ASP A 5 9.13 -4.27 0.27
CA ASP A 5 9.01 -5.42 1.17
C ASP A 5 8.31 -5.09 2.50
N ALA A 6 7.21 -4.33 2.39
CA ALA A 6 6.43 -3.95 3.57
C ALA A 6 5.77 -5.17 4.22
N ASP A 7 5.82 -5.25 5.54
CA ASP A 7 5.20 -6.37 6.28
C ASP A 7 3.67 -6.31 6.26
N ALA A 8 3.11 -5.09 6.29
CA ALA A 8 1.69 -4.87 6.05
C ALA A 8 1.42 -3.76 5.02
N ILE A 9 0.39 -3.97 4.21
CA ILE A 9 -0.07 -3.05 3.18
C ILE A 9 -1.58 -2.84 3.33
N LEU A 10 -1.98 -1.65 3.76
CA LEU A 10 -3.38 -1.32 4.02
C LEU A 10 -3.93 -0.47 2.87
N ILE A 11 -4.97 -0.97 2.19
CA ILE A 11 -5.56 -0.36 0.98
C ILE A 11 -7.07 -0.14 1.10
N PRO A 12 -7.67 0.81 0.36
CA PRO A 12 -9.11 1.14 0.43
C PRO A 12 -10.06 0.00 0.04
N GLU A 13 -9.58 -0.97 -0.74
CA GLU A 13 -10.34 -2.14 -1.19
C GLU A 13 -10.58 -3.15 -0.06
N ILE A 14 -9.76 -3.14 0.98
CA ILE A 14 -9.80 -4.12 2.06
C ILE A 14 -10.07 -3.39 3.39
N PRO A 15 -11.27 -3.56 3.98
CA PRO A 15 -11.56 -3.09 5.34
C PRO A 15 -10.53 -3.62 6.34
N VAL A 16 -9.95 -2.73 7.13
CA VAL A 16 -8.83 -3.08 8.02
C VAL A 16 -9.36 -3.53 9.39
N ASP A 17 -9.10 -4.79 9.72
CA ASP A 17 -9.15 -5.31 11.08
C ASP A 17 -7.78 -5.13 11.77
N PHE A 18 -7.72 -4.17 12.69
CA PHE A 18 -6.50 -3.88 13.44
C PHE A 18 -6.09 -4.98 14.43
N ASN A 19 -6.95 -5.92 14.78
CA ASN A 19 -6.55 -7.07 15.58
C ASN A 19 -5.67 -8.01 14.74
N VAL A 20 -6.05 -8.26 13.48
CA VAL A 20 -5.23 -9.05 12.55
C VAL A 20 -3.88 -8.38 12.29
N VAL A 21 -3.89 -7.07 12.01
CA VAL A 21 -2.65 -6.30 11.80
C VAL A 21 -1.75 -6.38 13.04
N TYR A 22 -2.34 -6.25 14.22
CA TYR A 22 -1.62 -6.28 15.49
C TYR A 22 -0.98 -7.64 15.76
N GLU A 23 -1.72 -8.74 15.62
CA GLU A 23 -1.20 -10.09 15.86
C GLU A 23 -0.09 -10.44 14.85
N HIS A 24 -0.26 -10.07 13.58
CA HIS A 24 0.78 -10.26 12.58
C HIS A 24 2.05 -9.46 12.92
N MET A 25 1.88 -8.19 13.34
CA MET A 25 2.99 -7.34 13.78
C MET A 25 3.70 -7.91 15.01
N LYS A 26 2.95 -8.24 16.08
CA LYS A 26 3.48 -8.80 17.33
C LYS A 26 4.32 -10.04 17.04
N THR A 27 3.77 -10.98 16.28
CA THR A 27 4.45 -12.24 15.92
C THR A 27 5.74 -11.99 15.15
N ARG A 28 5.69 -11.21 14.05
CA ARG A 28 6.89 -10.95 13.23
C ARG A 28 7.94 -10.13 13.96
N TYR A 29 7.52 -9.10 14.69
CA TYR A 29 8.42 -8.21 15.41
C TYR A 29 9.18 -8.97 16.50
N MET A 30 8.47 -9.71 17.35
CA MET A 30 9.08 -10.51 18.42
C MET A 30 10.02 -11.58 17.86
N ARG A 31 9.62 -12.27 16.78
CA ARG A 31 10.48 -13.26 16.11
C ARG A 31 11.78 -12.61 15.61
N ARG A 32 11.69 -11.47 14.91
CA ARG A 32 12.86 -10.77 14.37
C ARG A 32 13.84 -10.33 15.45
N ILE A 33 13.35 -9.85 16.59
CA ILE A 33 14.22 -9.47 17.71
C ILE A 33 14.94 -10.71 18.27
N LYS A 34 14.20 -11.81 18.51
CA LYS A 34 14.76 -13.06 19.08
C LYS A 34 15.76 -13.75 18.18
N GLU A 35 15.54 -13.69 16.87
CA GLU A 35 16.42 -14.30 15.86
C GLU A 35 17.58 -13.37 15.47
N SER A 36 17.62 -12.14 15.98
CA SER A 36 18.64 -11.16 15.67
C SER A 36 19.79 -11.22 16.67
N ASP A 37 21.01 -11.39 16.17
CA ASP A 37 22.23 -11.41 16.98
C ASP A 37 22.48 -10.09 17.77
N VAL A 38 21.79 -9.02 17.38
CA VAL A 38 21.90 -7.69 17.97
C VAL A 38 20.59 -7.19 18.59
N ASN A 39 19.61 -8.08 18.79
CA ASN A 39 18.29 -7.77 19.33
C ASN A 39 17.60 -6.61 18.59
N ALA A 40 17.80 -6.54 17.27
CA ALA A 40 17.21 -5.52 16.41
C ALA A 40 16.16 -6.12 15.47
N GLY A 41 15.00 -5.49 15.43
CA GLY A 41 13.86 -5.92 14.63
C GLY A 41 12.98 -4.73 14.31
N THR A 42 12.40 -4.73 13.13
CA THR A 42 11.48 -3.70 12.67
C THR A 42 10.24 -4.36 12.09
N TYR A 43 9.17 -3.58 11.99
CA TYR A 43 7.95 -3.96 11.27
C TYR A 43 7.48 -2.74 10.49
N SER A 44 7.23 -2.91 9.20
CA SER A 44 6.91 -1.81 8.30
C SER A 44 5.48 -1.90 7.78
N ILE A 45 4.77 -0.77 7.80
CA ILE A 45 3.39 -0.67 7.32
C ILE A 45 3.30 0.42 6.28
N VAL A 46 2.79 0.08 5.10
CA VAL A 46 2.42 1.05 4.07
C VAL A 46 0.91 1.19 4.07
N VAL A 47 0.43 2.40 4.28
CA VAL A 47 -1.01 2.71 4.40
C VAL A 47 -1.43 3.69 3.32
N ALA A 48 -2.50 3.35 2.59
CA ALA A 48 -3.15 4.28 1.69
C ALA A 48 -3.94 5.34 2.46
N GLU A 49 -4.02 6.56 1.93
CA GLU A 49 -4.76 7.65 2.59
C GLU A 49 -6.25 7.31 2.75
N GLY A 50 -6.84 6.61 1.78
CA GLY A 50 -8.25 6.22 1.79
C GLY A 50 -8.58 4.87 2.43
N ILE A 51 -7.81 4.39 3.42
CA ILE A 51 -8.17 3.14 4.10
C ILE A 51 -9.53 3.23 4.78
N LYS A 52 -10.15 2.06 4.90
CA LYS A 52 -11.43 1.87 5.60
C LYS A 52 -11.22 1.06 6.85
N ASP A 53 -12.00 1.33 7.88
CA ASP A 53 -12.09 0.45 9.04
C ASP A 53 -12.96 -0.79 8.73
N ILE A 54 -13.15 -1.65 9.73
CA ILE A 54 -13.94 -2.88 9.60
C ILE A 54 -15.43 -2.63 9.32
N THR A 55 -15.96 -1.44 9.63
CA THR A 55 -17.35 -1.08 9.28
C THR A 55 -17.46 -0.64 7.81
N GLY A 56 -16.33 -0.44 7.15
CA GLY A 56 -16.25 0.01 5.76
C GLY A 56 -16.23 1.54 5.63
N ASP A 57 -16.16 2.26 6.76
CA ASP A 57 -16.12 3.71 6.77
C ASP A 57 -14.69 4.20 6.53
N TYR A 58 -14.57 5.27 5.75
CA TYR A 58 -13.27 5.91 5.52
C TYR A 58 -12.74 6.50 6.82
N ILE A 59 -11.47 6.25 7.08
CA ILE A 59 -10.78 6.88 8.21
C ILE A 59 -10.45 8.31 7.80
N THR A 60 -11.18 9.26 8.37
CA THR A 60 -10.95 10.71 8.21
C THR A 60 -10.43 11.32 9.50
N ASP A 61 -9.52 12.29 9.43
CA ASP A 61 -9.26 13.17 10.56
C ASP A 61 -10.42 14.16 10.67
N ASP A 62 -11.27 14.02 11.69
CA ASP A 62 -12.43 14.89 11.94
C ASP A 62 -12.04 16.39 12.09
N SER A 63 -10.76 16.68 12.34
CA SER A 63 -10.23 18.05 12.39
C SER A 63 -9.87 18.63 11.01
N ALA A 64 -9.80 17.80 9.97
CA ALA A 64 -9.50 18.20 8.62
C ALA A 64 -10.81 18.59 7.91
N GLY A 65 -11.06 19.90 7.79
CA GLY A 65 -12.21 20.42 7.06
C GLY A 65 -12.34 19.94 5.61
N VAL A 66 -13.46 20.26 4.98
CA VAL A 66 -13.77 19.92 3.57
C VAL A 66 -12.75 20.59 2.63
N ASP A 67 -12.29 19.89 1.60
CA ASP A 67 -11.42 20.47 0.57
C ASP A 67 -12.18 21.43 -0.36
N SER A 68 -11.45 22.12 -1.25
CA SER A 68 -12.02 23.08 -2.22
C SER A 68 -12.94 22.45 -3.27
N PHE A 69 -13.05 21.12 -3.31
CA PHE A 69 -13.91 20.37 -4.22
C PHE A 69 -15.11 19.73 -3.51
N GLY A 70 -15.28 19.95 -2.20
CA GLY A 70 -16.41 19.45 -1.42
C GLY A 70 -16.21 18.06 -0.80
N HIS A 71 -15.01 17.48 -0.88
CA HIS A 71 -14.71 16.17 -0.31
C HIS A 71 -14.16 16.28 1.13
N LYS A 72 -14.53 15.31 1.98
CA LYS A 72 -13.88 15.14 3.30
C LYS A 72 -12.41 14.81 3.06
N LYS A 73 -11.49 15.54 3.70
CA LYS A 73 -10.07 15.23 3.61
C LYS A 73 -9.80 13.86 4.23
N LEU A 74 -9.33 12.91 3.43
CA LEU A 74 -8.87 11.59 3.86
C LEU A 74 -7.52 11.65 4.62
N ALA A 75 -7.16 12.82 5.16
CA ALA A 75 -5.93 12.98 5.90
C ALA A 75 -5.99 12.20 7.21
N GLY A 76 -4.86 11.63 7.64
CA GLY A 76 -4.71 11.08 8.99
C GLY A 76 -4.65 9.55 9.07
N ALA A 77 -4.71 8.81 7.96
CA ALA A 77 -4.60 7.35 7.97
C ALA A 77 -3.36 6.83 8.74
N GLY A 78 -2.17 7.41 8.49
CA GLY A 78 -0.95 7.05 9.22
C GLY A 78 -1.05 7.31 10.74
N LYS A 79 -1.61 8.46 11.12
CA LYS A 79 -1.86 8.85 12.51
C LYS A 79 -2.84 7.94 13.22
N TYR A 80 -3.87 7.53 12.51
CA TYR A 80 -4.84 6.57 13.00
C TYR A 80 -4.18 5.21 13.24
N VAL A 81 -3.45 4.66 12.26
CA VAL A 81 -2.73 3.39 12.38
C VAL A 81 -1.75 3.42 13.54
N ARG A 82 -0.92 4.47 13.66
CA ARG A 82 0.02 4.64 14.79
C ARG A 82 -0.72 4.55 16.12
N LYS A 83 -1.78 5.34 16.29
CA LYS A 83 -2.56 5.37 17.53
C LYS A 83 -3.19 4.00 17.87
N GLN A 84 -3.70 3.28 16.86
CA GLN A 84 -4.27 1.95 17.04
C GLN A 84 -3.24 0.93 17.52
N LEU A 85 -2.02 0.98 16.99
CA LEU A 85 -0.92 0.09 17.39
C LEU A 85 -0.35 0.45 18.75
N GLU A 86 -0.06 1.74 19.01
CA GLU A 86 0.43 2.20 20.32
C GLU A 86 -0.54 1.84 21.46
N THR A 87 -1.84 1.98 21.21
CA THR A 87 -2.87 1.64 22.21
C THR A 87 -2.88 0.14 22.53
N ARG A 88 -2.68 -0.72 21.52
CA ARG A 88 -2.64 -2.18 21.72
C ARG A 88 -1.33 -2.61 22.38
N LEU A 89 -0.19 -2.13 21.90
CA LEU A 89 1.13 -2.39 22.47
C LEU A 89 1.21 -2.03 23.96
N LYS A 90 0.64 -0.89 24.37
CA LYS A 90 0.64 -0.47 25.78
C LYS A 90 -0.29 -1.28 26.68
N LYS A 91 -1.32 -1.90 26.13
CA LYS A 91 -2.29 -2.73 26.86
C LYS A 91 -1.88 -4.20 26.95
N ASP A 92 -0.94 -4.61 26.12
CA ASP A 92 -0.52 -5.99 25.99
C ASP A 92 0.61 -6.32 26.98
N GLU A 93 0.27 -7.05 28.04
CA GLU A 93 1.24 -7.47 29.05
C GLU A 93 2.28 -8.46 28.50
N ASP A 94 1.98 -9.21 27.43
CA ASP A 94 2.95 -10.12 26.80
C ASP A 94 4.09 -9.32 26.16
N ILE A 95 3.78 -8.18 25.55
CA ILE A 95 4.80 -7.27 24.99
C ILE A 95 5.70 -6.75 26.09
N LYS A 96 5.11 -6.36 27.22
CA LYS A 96 5.88 -5.87 28.37
C LYS A 96 6.78 -6.95 28.94
N GLN A 97 6.29 -8.18 29.05
CA GLN A 97 7.10 -9.32 29.50
C GLN A 97 8.22 -9.62 28.50
N PHE A 98 7.90 -9.69 27.21
CA PHE A 98 8.87 -9.88 26.14
C PHE A 98 10.00 -8.84 26.17
N MET A 99 9.67 -7.55 26.33
CA MET A 99 10.69 -6.50 26.42
C MET A 99 11.61 -6.67 27.64
N LYS A 100 11.13 -7.23 28.74
CA LYS A 100 11.98 -7.54 29.91
C LYS A 100 12.89 -8.73 29.63
N ASP A 101 12.34 -9.77 29.01
CA ASP A 101 13.09 -11.01 28.68
C ASP A 101 14.24 -10.71 27.70
N GLU A 102 14.02 -9.80 26.76
CA GLU A 102 15.03 -9.35 25.78
C GLU A 102 15.87 -8.17 26.28
N TRP A 103 15.79 -7.78 27.56
CA TRP A 103 16.56 -6.68 28.17
C TRP A 103 16.36 -5.30 27.51
N MET A 104 15.21 -5.07 26.89
CA MET A 104 14.84 -3.82 26.20
C MET A 104 13.92 -2.91 27.04
N TYR A 105 13.41 -3.41 28.17
CA TYR A 105 12.46 -2.67 29.01
C TYR A 105 13.16 -1.60 29.86
N VAL A 106 12.76 -0.34 29.69
CA VAL A 106 13.22 0.79 30.52
C VAL A 106 12.02 1.53 31.09
N PRO A 107 11.81 1.53 32.43
CA PRO A 107 10.69 2.23 33.06
C PRO A 107 10.64 3.70 32.66
N GLY A 108 9.46 4.19 32.26
CA GLY A 108 9.24 5.59 31.85
C GLY A 108 9.84 6.00 30.51
N LEU A 109 10.54 5.11 29.79
CA LEU A 109 11.14 5.41 28.48
C LEU A 109 10.78 4.37 27.41
N TYR A 110 11.09 3.10 27.65
CA TYR A 110 10.85 1.99 26.72
C TYR A 110 10.00 0.91 27.39
N GLU A 111 8.72 1.22 27.59
CA GLU A 111 7.74 0.27 28.17
C GLU A 111 6.98 -0.53 27.10
N SER A 112 6.98 -0.03 25.86
CA SER A 112 6.41 -0.67 24.68
C SER A 112 7.29 -0.35 23.45
N PRO A 113 7.25 -1.16 22.39
CA PRO A 113 7.92 -0.84 21.13
C PRO A 113 7.49 0.53 20.58
N GLU A 114 8.44 1.22 19.97
CA GLU A 114 8.19 2.54 19.40
C GLU A 114 7.49 2.43 18.04
N VAL A 115 6.43 3.22 17.83
CA VAL A 115 5.70 3.30 16.56
C VAL A 115 5.87 4.70 15.98
N ARG A 116 6.48 4.79 14.79
CA ARG A 116 6.71 6.05 14.09
C ARG A 116 5.89 6.12 12.81
N GLU A 117 5.42 7.33 12.50
CA GLU A 117 4.71 7.61 11.25
C GLU A 117 5.52 8.59 10.39
N VAL A 118 5.49 8.38 9.08
CA VAL A 118 6.07 9.29 8.09
C VAL A 118 5.04 9.51 7.00
N VAL A 119 4.75 10.78 6.70
CA VAL A 119 3.84 11.17 5.61
C VAL A 119 4.64 11.92 4.55
N PRO A 120 5.04 11.26 3.46
CA PRO A 120 5.88 11.88 2.44
C PRO A 120 5.22 13.07 1.73
N GLY A 121 3.89 13.04 1.57
CA GLY A 121 3.10 14.12 0.97
C GLY A 121 3.65 14.62 -0.36
N HIS A 122 4.05 15.89 -0.41
CA HIS A 122 4.59 16.54 -1.61
C HIS A 122 5.89 15.91 -2.14
N LEU A 123 6.69 15.26 -1.28
CA LEU A 123 7.95 14.64 -1.71
C LEU A 123 7.74 13.57 -2.79
N VAL A 124 6.62 12.85 -2.75
CA VAL A 124 6.30 11.80 -3.73
C VAL A 124 5.85 12.41 -5.07
N ARG A 125 5.29 13.61 -5.08
CA ARG A 125 4.74 14.26 -6.29
C ARG A 125 5.71 15.23 -6.96
N SER A 126 6.74 15.66 -6.24
CA SER A 126 7.72 16.65 -6.69
C SER A 126 9.12 16.07 -6.88
N GLY A 127 9.25 14.73 -6.92
CA GLY A 127 10.50 14.04 -7.20
C GLY A 127 10.91 14.12 -8.68
N SER A 128 12.13 13.66 -8.98
CA SER A 128 12.58 13.51 -10.37
C SER A 128 11.82 12.39 -11.07
N SER A 129 11.47 12.59 -12.34
CA SER A 129 10.88 11.54 -13.18
C SER A 129 11.92 10.47 -13.52
N SER A 130 11.52 9.20 -13.47
CA SER A 130 12.36 8.10 -13.95
C SER A 130 12.47 8.10 -15.49
N ALA A 131 13.44 7.37 -16.05
CA ALA A 131 13.52 7.18 -17.50
C ALA A 131 12.25 6.53 -18.06
N PHE A 132 11.62 5.65 -17.29
CA PHE A 132 10.33 5.05 -17.63
C PHE A 132 9.23 6.12 -17.72
N ASP A 133 9.07 6.97 -16.69
CA ASP A 133 8.05 8.03 -16.68
C ASP A 133 8.22 9.00 -17.86
N VAL A 134 9.47 9.36 -18.17
CA VAL A 134 9.79 10.28 -19.28
C VAL A 134 9.45 9.63 -20.62
N ASN A 135 9.84 8.36 -20.83
CA ASN A 135 9.54 7.64 -22.07
C ASN A 135 8.03 7.46 -22.24
N PHE A 136 7.33 6.98 -21.21
CA PHE A 136 5.88 6.81 -21.21
C PHE A 136 5.15 8.13 -21.49
N GLY A 137 5.58 9.23 -20.86
CA GLY A 137 4.99 10.55 -21.11
C GLY A 137 5.16 11.03 -22.55
N LYS A 138 6.34 10.80 -23.14
CA LYS A 138 6.61 11.12 -24.56
C LYS A 138 5.79 10.25 -25.50
N GLU A 139 5.72 8.95 -25.25
CA GLU A 139 4.95 7.98 -26.01
C GLU A 139 3.45 8.32 -25.98
N ALA A 140 2.89 8.53 -24.80
CA ALA A 140 1.48 8.89 -24.64
C ALA A 140 1.15 10.23 -25.34
N GLY A 141 2.01 11.23 -25.18
CA GLY A 141 1.84 12.54 -25.83
C GLY A 141 1.93 12.46 -27.35
N GLY A 142 2.95 11.79 -27.88
CA GLY A 142 3.12 11.56 -29.32
C GLY A 142 1.96 10.75 -29.91
N GLY A 143 1.55 9.69 -29.22
CA GLY A 143 0.37 8.88 -29.58
C GLY A 143 -0.91 9.71 -29.64
N ALA A 144 -1.11 10.62 -28.67
CA ALA A 144 -2.29 11.49 -28.64
C ALA A 144 -2.33 12.44 -29.84
N VAL A 145 -1.20 13.04 -30.21
CA VAL A 145 -1.11 13.90 -31.41
C VAL A 145 -1.44 13.12 -32.68
N MET A 146 -0.86 11.92 -32.82
CA MET A 146 -1.13 11.06 -33.99
C MET A 146 -2.60 10.66 -34.09
N LEU A 147 -3.26 10.36 -32.96
CA LEU A 147 -4.70 10.08 -32.93
C LEU A 147 -5.53 11.28 -33.38
N LEU A 148 -5.23 12.48 -32.88
CA LEU A 148 -5.91 13.71 -33.27
C LEU A 148 -5.76 14.00 -34.77
N LEU A 149 -4.55 13.85 -35.32
CA LEU A 149 -4.28 14.03 -36.76
C LEU A 149 -5.08 13.05 -37.63
N ASN A 150 -5.41 11.87 -37.09
CA ASN A 150 -6.20 10.86 -37.78
C ASN A 150 -7.70 10.93 -37.42
N GLY A 151 -8.17 12.05 -36.85
CA GLY A 151 -9.58 12.31 -36.60
C GLY A 151 -10.16 11.64 -35.34
N TYR A 152 -9.33 10.98 -34.52
CA TYR A 152 -9.77 10.41 -33.25
C TYR A 152 -9.79 11.50 -32.17
N SER A 153 -10.90 11.57 -31.42
CA SER A 153 -11.07 12.48 -30.27
C SER A 153 -11.88 11.79 -29.17
N GLY A 154 -11.81 12.31 -27.94
CA GLY A 154 -12.50 11.71 -26.78
C GLY A 154 -11.94 10.34 -26.37
N VAL A 155 -10.65 10.12 -26.61
CA VAL A 155 -9.92 8.88 -26.30
C VAL A 155 -8.70 9.16 -25.42
N THR A 156 -8.27 8.16 -24.67
CA THR A 156 -7.08 8.17 -23.81
C THR A 156 -6.08 7.14 -24.32
N VAL A 157 -4.87 7.57 -24.64
CA VAL A 157 -3.75 6.67 -24.94
C VAL A 157 -3.27 6.05 -23.63
N PHE A 158 -3.21 4.73 -23.57
CA PHE A 158 -2.72 4.02 -22.39
C PHE A 158 -1.40 3.29 -22.63
N ASN A 159 -1.03 3.07 -23.90
CA ASN A 159 0.23 2.42 -24.25
C ASN A 159 0.61 2.70 -25.71
N VAL A 160 1.91 2.87 -25.98
CA VAL A 160 2.46 2.81 -27.33
C VAL A 160 3.51 1.71 -27.32
N HIS A 161 3.30 0.65 -28.10
CA HIS A 161 4.20 -0.49 -28.08
C HIS A 161 4.21 -1.20 -29.42
N ALA A 162 5.40 -1.63 -29.86
CA ALA A 162 5.60 -2.36 -31.11
C ALA A 162 4.96 -1.68 -32.35
N GLY A 163 5.01 -0.34 -32.40
CA GLY A 163 4.42 0.45 -33.50
C GLY A 163 2.90 0.68 -33.40
N GLU A 164 2.25 0.16 -32.37
CA GLU A 164 0.82 0.33 -32.13
C GLU A 164 0.56 1.46 -31.13
N ILE A 165 -0.35 2.37 -31.46
CA ILE A 165 -0.91 3.33 -30.51
C ILE A 165 -2.19 2.72 -29.95
N ARG A 166 -2.16 2.31 -28.68
CA ARG A 166 -3.29 1.65 -28.01
C ARG A 166 -4.05 2.67 -27.18
N TYR A 167 -5.35 2.81 -27.45
CA TYR A 167 -6.22 3.78 -26.81
C TYR A 167 -7.56 3.18 -26.40
N ILE A 168 -8.24 3.85 -25.46
CA ILE A 168 -9.61 3.55 -25.04
C ILE A 168 -10.46 4.83 -25.04
N PRO A 169 -11.80 4.75 -25.15
CA PRO A 169 -12.66 5.91 -24.94
C PRO A 169 -12.43 6.54 -23.56
N THR A 170 -12.35 7.87 -23.47
CA THR A 170 -12.07 8.57 -22.21
C THR A 170 -13.12 8.25 -21.13
N LYS A 171 -14.38 8.05 -21.52
CA LYS A 171 -15.46 7.62 -20.62
C LYS A 171 -15.12 6.31 -19.89
N ARG A 172 -14.42 5.38 -20.55
CA ARG A 172 -13.97 4.11 -19.98
C ARG A 172 -12.66 4.25 -19.22
N ALA A 173 -11.85 5.26 -19.53
CA ALA A 173 -10.60 5.53 -18.83
C ALA A 173 -10.84 5.98 -17.38
N ILE A 174 -11.89 6.78 -17.16
CA ILE A 174 -12.26 7.34 -15.85
C ILE A 174 -13.05 6.39 -14.94
N GLU A 175 -13.42 5.22 -15.44
CA GLU A 175 -14.04 4.18 -14.60
C GLU A 175 -13.04 3.73 -13.52
N GLN A 176 -13.51 3.67 -12.27
CA GLN A 176 -12.68 3.25 -11.15
C GLN A 176 -12.27 1.79 -11.34
N ARG A 177 -10.97 1.52 -11.29
CA ARG A 177 -10.39 0.18 -11.32
C ARG A 177 -9.90 -0.14 -9.91
N HIS A 178 -10.33 -1.28 -9.38
CA HIS A 178 -9.90 -1.77 -8.08
C HIS A 178 -8.68 -2.67 -8.22
N VAL A 179 -7.94 -2.81 -7.11
CA VAL A 179 -6.89 -3.81 -6.98
C VAL A 179 -7.46 -5.21 -7.19
N ASP A 180 -6.74 -6.05 -7.91
CA ASP A 180 -7.06 -7.46 -8.07
C ASP A 180 -6.82 -8.20 -6.74
N LEU A 181 -7.91 -8.66 -6.12
CA LEU A 181 -7.86 -9.35 -4.84
C LEU A 181 -7.28 -10.76 -4.94
N GLU A 182 -7.26 -11.37 -6.12
CA GLU A 182 -6.57 -12.67 -6.32
C GLU A 182 -5.06 -12.47 -6.20
N MET A 183 -4.51 -11.41 -6.80
CA MET A 183 -3.12 -11.05 -6.60
C MET A 183 -2.80 -10.68 -5.15
N VAL A 184 -3.74 -10.09 -4.41
CA VAL A 184 -3.58 -9.86 -2.96
C VAL A 184 -3.42 -11.20 -2.22
N SER A 185 -4.27 -12.19 -2.49
CA SER A 185 -4.18 -13.50 -1.83
C SER A 185 -2.84 -14.19 -2.08
N PHE A 186 -2.25 -14.03 -3.27
CA PHE A 186 -0.89 -14.51 -3.54
C PHE A 186 0.16 -13.89 -2.61
N TYR A 187 0.11 -12.57 -2.37
CA TYR A 187 1.04 -11.91 -1.45
C TYR A 187 0.73 -12.21 0.03
N GLU A 188 -0.53 -12.49 0.38
CA GLU A 188 -0.90 -12.98 1.71
C GLU A 188 -0.21 -14.33 2.01
N GLU A 189 -0.16 -15.25 1.04
CA GLU A 189 0.58 -16.52 1.18
C GLU A 189 2.09 -16.35 1.32
N LEU A 190 2.67 -15.32 0.69
CA LEU A 190 4.08 -14.94 0.89
C LEU A 190 4.33 -14.29 2.26
N GLY A 191 3.28 -14.04 3.05
CA GLY A 191 3.35 -13.54 4.41
C GLY A 191 3.27 -12.02 4.54
N THR A 192 2.71 -11.32 3.55
CA THR A 192 2.33 -9.91 3.67
C THR A 192 0.92 -9.77 4.25
N CYS A 193 0.74 -8.91 5.25
CA CYS A 193 -0.57 -8.67 5.85
C CYS A 193 -1.32 -7.53 5.13
N PHE A 194 -2.59 -7.76 4.77
CA PHE A 194 -3.44 -6.73 4.15
C PHE A 194 -4.54 -6.20 5.09
N GLY A 195 -4.45 -6.50 6.38
CA GLY A 195 -5.43 -6.05 7.39
C GLY A 195 -6.69 -6.90 7.46
N ARG A 196 -6.67 -8.13 6.94
CA ARG A 196 -7.71 -9.14 7.09
C ARG A 196 -7.07 -10.50 7.26
N GLU A 197 -7.86 -11.49 7.63
CA GLU A 197 -7.42 -12.89 7.61
C GLU A 197 -7.02 -13.32 6.18
N PRO A 198 -5.87 -14.00 6.00
CA PRO A 198 -5.39 -14.45 4.70
C PRO A 198 -6.41 -15.30 3.95
N VAL A 199 -6.60 -15.00 2.66
CA VAL A 199 -7.43 -15.81 1.77
C VAL A 199 -6.53 -16.77 0.98
N PRO A 200 -6.86 -18.07 0.87
CA PRO A 200 -6.06 -19.00 0.08
C PRO A 200 -6.01 -18.61 -1.41
N PHE A 201 -4.82 -18.58 -2.00
CA PHE A 201 -4.63 -18.31 -3.42
C PHE A 201 -4.93 -19.56 -4.25
N LYS A 202 -5.60 -19.38 -5.39
CA LYS A 202 -5.97 -20.47 -6.29
C LYS A 202 -5.32 -20.24 -7.66
N PRO A 203 -4.09 -20.71 -7.88
CA PRO A 203 -3.39 -20.48 -9.14
C PRO A 203 -4.00 -21.31 -10.27
N GLU A 204 -4.19 -20.66 -11.42
CA GLU A 204 -4.34 -21.32 -12.71
C GLU A 204 -3.01 -21.25 -13.47
N PHE A 205 -2.57 -22.37 -14.04
CA PHE A 205 -1.31 -22.44 -14.77
C PHE A 205 -1.57 -22.35 -16.27
N TYR A 206 -0.93 -21.37 -16.91
CA TYR A 206 -1.03 -21.14 -18.35
C TYR A 206 0.36 -21.09 -18.99
N GLU A 207 0.60 -21.97 -19.97
CA GLU A 207 1.81 -21.95 -20.79
C GLU A 207 1.60 -21.03 -22.01
N LYS A 208 2.29 -19.89 -22.06
CA LYS A 208 2.21 -18.96 -23.20
C LYS A 208 2.97 -19.52 -24.40
N LYS A 209 2.23 -19.91 -25.44
CA LYS A 209 2.78 -20.33 -26.74
C LYS A 209 2.79 -19.13 -27.70
N GLY A 210 3.95 -18.52 -27.92
CA GLY A 210 4.10 -17.39 -28.84
C GLY A 210 5.18 -16.39 -28.40
N ILE A 211 5.05 -15.15 -28.86
CA ILE A 211 5.96 -14.06 -28.50
C ILE A 211 5.75 -13.72 -27.02
N VAL A 212 6.84 -13.72 -26.24
CA VAL A 212 6.82 -13.33 -24.83
C VAL A 212 6.87 -11.80 -24.75
N ASP A 213 5.76 -11.19 -24.36
CA ASP A 213 5.73 -9.77 -24.00
C ASP A 213 6.67 -9.54 -22.81
N ARG A 214 7.66 -8.66 -22.99
CA ARG A 214 8.54 -8.23 -21.91
C ARG A 214 8.07 -6.87 -21.44
N TYR A 215 7.53 -6.83 -20.23
CA TYR A 215 7.29 -5.59 -19.52
C TYR A 215 8.59 -5.23 -18.79
N LEU A 216 9.16 -4.08 -19.13
CA LEU A 216 10.24 -3.43 -18.38
C LEU A 216 9.63 -2.33 -17.52
#